data_AF-A0A2E1YDS0-F1
#
_entry.id   AF-A0A2E1YDS0-F1
#
_cell.length_a   1.000
_cell.length_b   1.000
_cell.length_c   1.000
_cell.angle_alpha   90.00
_cell.angle_beta   90.00
_cell.angle_gamma   90.00
#
_symmetry.space_group_name_H-M   'P 1'
#
loop_
_entity.id
_entity.type
_entity.pdbx_description
1 polymer ?
#
loop_
_entity_poly.entity_id
_entity_poly.type
_entity_poly.pdbx_seq_one_letter_code
_entity_poly.pdbx_strand_id
1 'polypeptide(L)'
;MTAFEEARGSMSSEASIASRLLYVFLKGIAKIAFFLYFRVYAKNSSGLPKKGRVIVAPTHRSNLDVPLISATCRRKLFFLAKGSLFVTKFWAWA
;
A
#
# COMPACT_ATOMS: atom_id res chain seq x y z
N MET A 1 6.60 12.00 -22.35
CA MET A 1 5.97 12.84 -21.29
C MET A 1 4.49 12.54 -21.12
N THR A 2 3.75 12.15 -22.16
CA THR A 2 2.30 11.86 -22.16
C THR A 2 1.86 10.76 -21.20
N ALA A 3 2.54 9.60 -21.17
CA ALA A 3 2.12 8.46 -20.35
C ALA A 3 2.15 8.72 -18.82
N PHE A 4 3.10 9.54 -18.34
CA PHE A 4 3.18 9.90 -16.92
C PHE A 4 2.09 10.89 -16.52
N GLU A 5 1.72 11.80 -17.41
CA GLU A 5 0.63 12.76 -17.16
C GLU A 5 -0.73 12.08 -17.20
N GLU A 6 -0.93 11.13 -18.13
CA GLU A 6 -2.13 10.31 -18.21
C GLU A 6 -2.30 9.41 -16.96
N ALA A 7 -1.22 8.75 -16.51
CA ALA A 7 -1.22 7.99 -15.26
C ALA A 7 -1.47 8.86 -14.02
N ARG A 8 -0.93 10.09 -14.01
CA ARG A 8 -1.19 11.07 -12.94
C ARG A 8 -2.66 11.52 -12.97
N GLY A 9 -3.24 11.69 -14.16
CA GLY A 9 -4.65 12.01 -14.38
C GLY A 9 -5.58 10.91 -13.86
N SER A 10 -5.33 9.65 -14.22
CA SER A 10 -6.14 8.52 -13.74
C SER A 10 -6.06 8.34 -12.22
N MET A 11 -4.89 8.56 -11.62
CA MET A 11 -4.70 8.55 -10.15
C MET A 11 -5.31 9.77 -9.44
N SER A 12 -5.57 10.87 -10.15
CA SER A 12 -6.17 12.09 -9.58
C SER A 12 -7.69 11.97 -9.39
N SER A 13 -8.32 10.93 -9.96
CA SER A 13 -9.73 10.64 -9.75
C SER A 13 -10.01 10.29 -8.28
N GLU A 14 -10.97 10.99 -7.68
CA GLU A 14 -11.38 10.76 -6.29
C GLU A 14 -11.95 9.34 -6.15
N ALA A 15 -11.29 8.49 -5.34
CA ALA A 15 -11.79 7.15 -5.07
C ALA A 15 -13.18 7.20 -4.41
N SER A 16 -14.12 6.38 -4.90
CA SER A 16 -15.46 6.22 -4.33
C SER A 16 -15.45 5.97 -2.82
N ILE A 17 -16.47 6.46 -2.11
CA ILE A 17 -16.61 6.26 -0.66
C ILE A 17 -16.61 4.76 -0.32
N ALA A 18 -17.30 3.95 -1.11
CA ALA A 18 -17.36 2.50 -0.91
C ALA A 18 -15.97 1.84 -0.99
N SER A 19 -15.14 2.24 -1.95
CA SER A 19 -13.79 1.67 -2.08
C SER A 19 -12.85 2.14 -0.97
N ARG A 20 -13.01 3.37 -0.46
CA ARG A 20 -12.29 3.83 0.74
C ARG A 20 -12.66 3.03 1.98
N LEU A 21 -13.95 2.80 2.20
CA LEU A 21 -14.44 2.00 3.33
C LEU A 21 -13.94 0.55 3.24
N LEU A 22 -14.04 -0.07 2.06
CA LEU A 22 -13.52 -1.41 1.82
C LEU A 22 -12.01 -1.48 2.08
N TYR A 23 -11.25 -0.49 1.61
CA TYR A 23 -9.82 -0.40 1.86
C TYR A 23 -9.49 -0.33 3.35
N VAL A 24 -10.17 0.54 4.11
CA VAL A 24 -9.96 0.66 5.56
C VAL A 24 -10.32 -0.63 6.29
N PHE A 25 -11.41 -1.27 5.90
CA PHE A 25 -11.86 -2.55 6.46
C PHE A 25 -10.83 -3.67 6.22
N LEU A 26 -10.44 -3.90 4.96
CA LEU A 26 -9.44 -4.93 4.62
C LEU A 26 -8.08 -4.66 5.26
N LYS A 27 -7.67 -3.38 5.31
CA LYS A 27 -6.46 -2.97 6.02
C LYS A 27 -6.53 -3.28 7.52
N GLY A 28 -7.68 -3.06 8.14
CA GLY A 28 -7.93 -3.40 9.54
C GLY A 28 -7.80 -4.90 9.80
N ILE A 29 -8.45 -5.72 8.98
CA ILE A 29 -8.35 -7.19 9.05
C ILE A 29 -6.89 -7.64 8.91
N ALA A 30 -6.19 -7.17 7.87
CA ALA A 30 -4.80 -7.53 7.64
C ALA A 30 -3.92 -7.14 8.84
N LYS A 31 -4.11 -5.94 9.40
CA LYS A 31 -3.37 -5.49 10.59
C LYS A 31 -3.61 -6.40 11.79
N ILE A 32 -4.86 -6.81 12.05
CA ILE A 32 -5.19 -7.73 13.14
C ILE A 32 -4.55 -9.09 12.89
N ALA A 33 -4.66 -9.64 11.69
CA ALA A 33 -4.05 -10.92 11.34
C ALA A 33 -2.52 -10.90 11.52
N PHE A 34 -1.84 -9.87 11.01
CA PHE A 34 -0.41 -9.71 11.17
C PHE A 34 0.02 -9.48 12.63
N PHE A 35 -0.80 -8.76 13.41
CA PHE A 35 -0.56 -8.58 14.84
C PHE A 35 -0.71 -9.90 15.61
N LEU A 36 -1.74 -10.71 15.32
CA LEU A 36 -1.96 -11.98 16.02
C LEU A 36 -0.90 -13.03 15.67
N TYR A 37 -0.56 -13.15 14.38
CA TYR A 37 0.36 -14.19 13.91
C TYR A 37 1.83 -13.82 14.10
N PHE A 38 2.24 -12.61 13.71
CA PHE A 38 3.64 -12.17 13.74
C PHE A 38 3.96 -11.24 14.91
N ARG A 39 2.96 -10.80 15.69
CA ARG A 39 3.14 -9.86 16.81
C ARG A 39 3.80 -8.55 16.37
N VAL A 40 3.46 -8.09 15.16
CA VAL A 40 4.07 -6.90 14.57
C VAL A 40 3.52 -5.63 15.20
N TYR A 41 4.41 -4.71 15.51
CA TYR A 41 4.07 -3.40 16.05
C TYR A 41 4.91 -2.31 15.37
N ALA A 42 4.32 -1.13 15.17
CA ALA A 42 4.97 -0.01 14.52
C ALA A 42 5.56 0.94 15.59
N LYS A 43 6.88 1.13 15.57
CA LYS A 43 7.57 2.15 16.38
C LYS A 43 7.69 3.46 15.59
N ASN A 44 7.71 4.59 16.32
CA ASN A 44 7.93 5.94 15.77
C ASN A 44 7.04 6.30 14.55
N SER A 45 5.78 5.87 14.59
CA SER A 45 4.87 6.06 13.46
C SER A 45 4.51 7.54 13.22
N SER A 46 4.71 8.40 14.23
CA SER A 46 4.57 9.86 14.14
C SER A 46 5.67 10.55 13.35
N GLY A 47 6.84 9.92 13.18
CA GLY A 47 7.95 10.46 12.39
C GLY A 47 7.68 10.48 10.88
N LEU A 48 6.66 9.76 10.41
CA LEU A 48 6.28 9.75 9.00
C LEU A 48 5.42 10.99 8.66
N PRO A 49 5.82 11.82 7.66
CA PRO A 49 5.05 12.98 7.27
C PRO A 49 3.61 12.63 6.85
N LYS A 50 2.64 13.32 7.47
CA LYS A 50 1.19 13.15 7.18
C LYS A 50 0.82 13.59 5.76
N LYS A 51 1.52 14.59 5.23
CA LYS A 51 1.30 15.19 3.91
C LYS A 51 2.63 15.26 3.15
N GLY A 52 2.54 15.39 1.84
CA GLY A 52 3.70 15.45 0.96
C GLY A 52 4.16 14.10 0.43
N ARG A 53 5.10 14.17 -0.51
CA ARG A 53 5.71 13.03 -1.19
C ARG A 53 6.76 12.40 -0.28
N VAL A 54 6.67 11.09 -0.10
CA VAL A 54 7.60 10.30 0.71
C VAL A 54 7.91 9.02 -0.04
N ILE A 55 9.18 8.65 -0.10
CA ILE A 55 9.62 7.34 -0.57
C ILE A 55 9.92 6.50 0.66
N VAL A 56 9.27 5.34 0.76
CA VAL A 56 9.51 4.35 1.82
C VAL A 56 10.37 3.26 1.20
N ALA A 57 11.58 3.04 1.73
CA ALA A 57 12.53 2.05 1.25
C ALA A 57 12.78 0.98 2.34
N PRO A 58 11.87 0.02 2.51
CA PRO A 58 12.04 -1.04 3.49
C PRO A 58 13.10 -2.05 3.02
N THR A 59 13.76 -2.72 3.97
CA THR A 59 14.53 -3.93 3.68
C THR A 59 13.58 -5.04 3.24
N HIS A 60 13.80 -5.62 2.05
CA HIS A 60 12.94 -6.66 1.49
C HIS A 60 13.42 -8.05 1.92
N ARG A 61 12.62 -8.75 2.71
CA ARG A 61 12.83 -10.10 3.23
C ARG A 61 11.90 -11.11 2.57
N SER A 62 10.68 -10.72 2.22
CA SER A 62 9.69 -11.62 1.64
C SER A 62 8.58 -10.87 0.87
N ASN A 63 7.81 -11.59 0.06
CA ASN A 63 6.65 -11.02 -0.62
C ASN A 63 5.55 -10.56 0.35
N LEU A 64 5.55 -11.07 1.59
CA LEU A 64 4.59 -10.66 2.63
C LEU A 64 4.90 -9.27 3.20
N ASP A 65 6.06 -8.70 2.90
CA ASP A 65 6.46 -7.39 3.41
C ASP A 65 5.55 -6.29 2.84
N VAL A 66 5.09 -6.44 1.59
CA VAL A 66 4.17 -5.50 0.92
C VAL A 66 2.84 -5.37 1.67
N PRO A 67 2.07 -6.45 1.91
CA PRO A 67 0.84 -6.36 2.69
C PRO A 67 1.10 -5.98 4.16
N LEU A 68 2.21 -6.45 4.75
CA LEU A 68 2.54 -6.14 6.15
C LEU A 68 2.79 -4.64 6.37
N ILE A 69 3.61 -4.03 5.52
CA ILE A 69 3.92 -2.60 5.58
C ILE A 69 2.68 -1.77 5.23
N SER A 70 1.89 -2.21 4.26
CA SER A 70 0.62 -1.56 3.90
C SER A 70 -0.35 -1.52 5.08
N ALA A 71 -0.46 -2.63 5.83
CA ALA A 71 -1.34 -2.76 6.98
C ALA A 71 -0.90 -1.89 8.17
N THR A 72 0.40 -1.77 8.39
CA THR A 72 0.98 -1.10 9.57
C THR A 72 1.26 0.39 9.35
N CYS A 73 1.47 0.83 8.10
CA CYS A 73 1.76 2.23 7.78
C CYS A 73 0.52 3.13 7.99
N ARG A 74 0.71 4.37 8.45
CA ARG A 74 -0.39 5.33 8.70
C ARG A 74 -1.01 5.92 7.43
N ARG A 75 -0.29 5.88 6.32
CA ARG A 75 -0.73 6.43 5.03
C ARG A 75 -0.92 5.31 4.01
N LYS A 76 -1.71 5.58 2.97
CA LYS A 76 -1.76 4.72 1.79
C LYS A 76 -0.40 4.76 1.09
N LEU A 77 0.09 3.59 0.71
CA LEU A 77 1.34 3.41 -0.02
C LEU A 77 1.03 2.95 -1.43
N PHE A 78 1.94 3.30 -2.34
CA PHE A 78 1.98 2.79 -3.70
C PHE A 78 3.31 2.08 -3.86
N PHE A 79 3.28 0.88 -4.43
CA PHE A 79 4.46 0.02 -4.54
C PHE A 79 4.95 0.00 -5.97
N LEU A 80 6.27 -0.15 -6.10
CA LEU A 80 6.91 -0.47 -7.36
C LEU A 80 7.13 -1.98 -7.38
N ALA A 81 6.65 -2.65 -8.42
CA ALA A 81 6.81 -4.08 -8.60
C ALA A 81 7.38 -4.37 -10.00
N LYS A 82 8.01 -5.54 -10.14
CA LYS A 82 8.56 -5.99 -11.42
C LYS A 82 7.43 -6.19 -12.43
N GLY A 83 7.63 -5.75 -13.67
CA GLY A 83 6.65 -5.88 -14.76
C GLY A 83 6.10 -7.30 -14.95
N SER A 84 6.91 -8.33 -14.70
CA SER A 84 6.50 -9.73 -14.84
C SER A 84 5.44 -10.19 -13.83
N LEU A 85 5.21 -9.46 -12.73
CA LEU A 85 4.12 -9.78 -11.79
C LEU A 85 2.75 -9.42 -12.38
N PHE A 86 2.70 -8.48 -13.33
CA PHE A 86 1.45 -7.97 -13.89
C PHE A 86 0.93 -8.82 -15.08
N VAL A 87 1.56 -9.96 -15.37
CA VAL A 87 1.18 -10.82 -16.52
C VAL A 87 -0.15 -11.54 -16.25
N THR A 88 -0.38 -11.97 -15.02
CA THR A 88 -1.63 -12.63 -14.62
C THR A 88 -2.57 -11.62 -13.97
N LYS A 89 -3.85 -11.64 -14.37
CA LYS A 89 -4.89 -10.71 -13.88
C LYS A 89 -5.01 -10.67 -12.34
N PHE A 90 -4.79 -11.80 -11.68
CA PHE A 90 -4.83 -11.88 -10.22
C PHE A 90 -3.75 -11.00 -9.57
N TRP A 91 -2.49 -11.19 -9.95
CA TRP A 91 -1.35 -10.41 -9.45
C TRP A 91 -1.31 -8.97 -9.96
N ALA A 92 -1.99 -8.69 -11.07
CA ALA A 92 -2.08 -7.33 -11.59
C ALA A 92 -3.09 -6.44 -10.83
N TRP A 93 -4.08 -7.07 -10.19
CA TRP A 93 -5.11 -6.38 -9.41
C TRP A 93 -4.76 -6.23 -7.93
N ALA A 94 -3.97 -7.17 -7.39
CA ALA A 94 -3.53 -7.21 -5.99
C ALA A 94 -2.44 -6.17 -5.68
#